data_AF-A0A951VYJ1-F1
#
_entry.id   AF-A0A951VYJ1-F1
#
_cell.length_a   1.000
_cell.length_b   1.000
_cell.length_c   1.000
_cell.angle_alpha   90.00
_cell.angle_beta   90.00
_cell.angle_gamma   90.00
#
_symmetry.space_group_name_H-M   'P 1'
#
loop_
_entity.id
_entity.type
_entity.pdbx_description
1 polymer ?
#
loop_
_entity_poly.entity_id
_entity_poly.type
_entity_poly.pdbx_seq_one_letter_code
_entity_poly.pdbx_strand_id
1 'polypeptide(L)'
;MYVAVDTMSGDLGPTPAVDGAIQAVHEYNASVILVGDPDIIEKELTKYHYDKDMVLIEPAKSVIGMDESPTRAVKDRPDASVVVCADLVRRREAIGFFSPGNTGAT
;
A
#
# COMPACT_ATOMS: atom_id res chain seq x y z
N MET A 1 -1.53 -14.84 5.60
CA MET A 1 -2.75 -13.99 5.59
C MET A 1 -2.24 -12.58 5.45
N TYR A 2 -2.65 -11.85 4.41
CA TYR A 2 -1.99 -10.60 4.03
C TYR A 2 -2.77 -9.35 4.46
N VAL A 3 -2.05 -8.29 4.80
CA VAL A 3 -2.57 -6.93 4.94
C VAL A 3 -1.99 -6.08 3.80
N ALA A 4 -2.84 -5.38 3.06
CA ALA A 4 -2.39 -4.47 2.01
C ALA A 4 -1.96 -3.12 2.61
N VAL A 5 -0.87 -2.55 2.13
CA VAL A 5 -0.30 -1.30 2.62
C VAL A 5 -0.13 -0.37 1.43
N ASP A 6 -0.86 0.73 1.42
CA ASP A 6 -0.67 1.79 0.44
C ASP A 6 0.64 2.53 0.75
N THR A 7 1.63 2.35 -0.11
CA THR A 7 2.96 2.98 0.07
C THR A 7 3.10 4.28 -0.68
N MET A 8 2.10 4.70 -1.45
CA MET A 8 2.24 5.86 -2.35
C MET A 8 1.52 7.10 -1.83
N SER A 9 0.53 6.90 -0.97
CA SER A 9 -0.15 7.99 -0.28
C SER A 9 0.65 8.54 0.91
N GLY A 10 0.35 9.78 1.28
CA GLY A 10 0.95 10.46 2.43
C GLY A 10 2.10 11.42 2.07
N ASP A 11 2.41 12.32 3.00
CA ASP A 11 3.28 13.48 2.74
C ASP A 11 4.79 13.16 2.77
N LEU A 12 5.15 12.00 3.33
CA LEU A 12 6.53 11.59 3.57
C LEU A 12 7.05 10.57 2.54
N GLY A 13 6.29 10.36 1.47
CA GLY A 13 6.59 9.37 0.45
C GLY A 13 6.52 7.92 0.98
N PRO A 14 7.15 6.95 0.29
CA PRO A 14 6.98 5.54 0.56
C PRO A 14 7.71 5.03 1.80
N THR A 15 8.76 5.73 2.25
CA THR A 15 9.65 5.24 3.30
C THR A 15 8.92 4.88 4.60
N PRO A 16 8.05 5.72 5.20
CA PRO A 16 7.42 5.36 6.46
C PRO A 16 6.46 4.17 6.35
N ALA A 17 5.75 4.05 5.23
CA ALA A 17 4.83 2.94 4.99
C ALA A 17 5.59 1.62 4.81
N VAL A 18 6.68 1.63 4.03
CA VAL A 18 7.55 0.46 3.84
C VAL A 18 8.23 0.08 5.16
N ASP A 19 8.79 1.04 5.89
CA ASP A 19 9.44 0.81 7.19
C ASP A 19 8.47 0.17 8.20
N GLY A 20 7.27 0.73 8.35
CA GLY A 20 6.24 0.18 9.23
C GLY A 20 5.78 -1.22 8.81
N ALA A 21 5.67 -1.48 7.51
CA ALA A 21 5.32 -2.81 7.00
C ALA A 21 6.41 -3.84 7.31
N ILE A 22 7.68 -3.50 7.14
CA ILE A 22 8.81 -4.38 7.48
C ILE A 22 8.89 -4.61 9.00
N GLN A 23 8.66 -3.58 9.82
CA GLN A 23 8.57 -3.75 11.27
C GLN A 23 7.43 -4.70 11.65
N ALA A 24 6.28 -4.60 10.99
CA ALA A 24 5.16 -5.51 11.24
C ALA A 24 5.46 -6.97 10.86
N VAL A 25 6.20 -7.19 9.76
CA VAL A 25 6.70 -8.51 9.37
C VAL A 25 7.59 -9.08 10.48
N HIS A 26 8.49 -8.28 11.04
CA HIS A 26 9.42 -8.75 12.08
C HIS A 26 8.78 -8.96 13.45
N GLU A 27 7.93 -8.03 13.90
CA GLU A 27 7.39 -8.05 15.26
C GLU A 27 6.19 -8.99 15.40
N TYR A 28 5.35 -9.06 14.36
CA TYR A 28 4.09 -9.80 14.42
C TYR A 28 4.04 -11.02 13.50
N ASN A 29 5.12 -11.30 12.76
CA ASN A 29 5.13 -12.32 11.71
C ASN A 29 3.95 -12.15 10.73
N ALA A 30 3.63 -10.89 10.43
CA ALA A 30 2.54 -10.53 9.53
C ALA A 30 3.02 -10.61 8.07
N SER A 31 2.15 -11.11 7.17
CA SER A 31 2.40 -11.02 5.73
C SER A 31 1.79 -9.73 5.18
N VAL A 32 2.50 -9.01 4.32
CA VAL A 32 2.08 -7.71 3.78
C VAL A 32 2.13 -7.67 2.26
N ILE A 33 1.22 -6.91 1.66
CA ILE A 33 1.25 -6.58 0.23
C ILE A 33 1.48 -5.07 0.13
N LEU A 34 2.64 -4.66 -0.37
CA LEU A 34 2.98 -3.26 -0.60
C LEU A 34 2.39 -2.83 -1.94
N VAL A 35 1.50 -1.84 -1.92
CA VAL A 35 0.74 -1.41 -3.10
C VAL A 35 1.26 -0.06 -3.58
N GLY A 36 1.79 -0.03 -4.80
CA GLY A 36 2.41 1.18 -5.34
C GLY A 36 3.25 0.96 -6.59
N ASP A 37 4.11 1.94 -6.87
CA ASP A 37 5.09 1.83 -7.97
C ASP A 37 6.16 0.78 -7.61
N PRO A 38 6.28 -0.32 -8.37
CA PRO A 38 7.21 -1.40 -8.04
C PRO A 38 8.66 -0.94 -8.01
N ASP A 39 9.09 -0.06 -8.91
CA ASP A 39 10.49 0.39 -8.97
C ASP A 39 10.85 1.19 -7.72
N ILE A 40 9.91 2.01 -7.24
CA ILE A 40 10.08 2.80 -6.02
C ILE A 40 10.11 1.88 -4.79
N ILE A 41 9.18 0.94 -4.70
CA ILE A 41 9.08 0.01 -3.57
C ILE A 41 10.31 -0.91 -3.52
N GLU A 42 10.69 -1.53 -4.62
CA GLU A 42 11.86 -2.42 -4.70
C GLU A 42 13.14 -1.69 -4.28
N LYS A 43 13.32 -0.45 -4.75
CA LYS A 43 14.45 0.39 -4.34
C LYS A 43 14.44 0.65 -2.83
N GLU A 44 13.29 0.94 -2.25
CA GLU A 44 13.17 1.18 -0.80
C GLU A 44 13.46 -0.09 0.00
N LEU A 45 12.95 -1.24 -0.45
CA LEU A 45 13.16 -2.54 0.17
C LEU A 45 14.64 -2.96 0.21
N THR A 46 15.51 -2.45 -0.68
CA THR A 46 16.96 -2.73 -0.61
C THR A 46 17.62 -2.27 0.69
N LYS A 47 16.98 -1.36 1.43
CA LYS A 47 17.48 -0.85 2.71
C LYS A 47 17.20 -1.80 3.89
N TYR A 48 16.40 -2.83 3.67
CA TYR A 48 15.86 -3.69 4.72
C TYR A 48 16.22 -5.16 4.51
N HIS A 49 16.26 -5.92 5.60
CA HIS A 49 16.26 -7.38 5.57
C HIS A 49 14.86 -7.83 5.96
N TYR A 50 14.29 -8.80 5.25
CA TYR A 50 12.95 -9.33 5.51
C TYR A 50 12.80 -10.70 4.84
N ASP A 51 11.80 -11.47 5.24
CA ASP A 51 11.41 -12.70 4.55
C ASP A 51 10.64 -12.36 3.26
N LYS A 52 11.19 -12.76 2.11
CA LYS A 52 10.62 -12.48 0.79
C LYS A 52 9.28 -13.17 0.58
N ASP A 53 8.99 -14.26 1.29
CA ASP A 53 7.70 -14.95 1.18
C ASP A 53 6.59 -14.18 1.94
N MET A 54 6.97 -13.28 2.85
CA MET A 54 6.08 -12.49 3.68
C MET A 54 5.76 -11.10 3.11
N VAL A 55 6.49 -10.65 2.09
CA VAL A 55 6.34 -9.33 1.47
C VAL A 55 6.09 -9.48 -0.03
N LEU A 56 4.89 -9.10 -0.47
CA LEU A 56 4.53 -9.03 -1.88
C LEU A 56 4.42 -7.58 -2.34
N ILE A 57 4.56 -7.35 -3.64
CA ILE A 57 4.39 -6.05 -4.27
C ILE A 57 3.22 -6.15 -5.26
N GLU A 58 2.21 -5.30 -5.10
CA GLU A 58 1.11 -5.14 -6.05
C GLU A 58 1.25 -3.79 -6.78
N PRO A 59 1.37 -3.78 -8.11
CA PRO A 59 1.53 -2.55 -8.86
C PRO A 59 0.29 -1.64 -8.78
N ALA A 60 0.49 -0.37 -8.48
CA ALA A 60 -0.48 0.70 -8.67
C ALA A 60 0.13 1.84 -9.48
N LYS A 61 -0.69 2.51 -10.30
CA LYS A 61 -0.21 3.48 -11.30
C LYS A 61 -0.46 4.93 -10.90
N SER A 62 -1.27 5.15 -9.87
CA SER A 62 -1.75 6.48 -9.55
C SER A 62 -2.01 6.61 -8.04
N VAL A 63 -2.16 7.85 -7.54
CA VAL A 63 -2.41 8.16 -6.13
C VAL A 63 -3.50 9.22 -6.03
N ILE A 64 -4.48 9.03 -5.16
CA ILE A 64 -5.52 10.05 -4.90
C ILE A 64 -4.92 11.14 -4.01
N GLY A 65 -4.88 12.37 -4.51
CA GLY A 65 -4.39 13.54 -3.80
C GLY A 65 -5.27 13.95 -2.62
N MET A 66 -4.68 14.71 -1.69
CA MET A 66 -5.35 15.20 -0.48
C MET A 66 -6.41 16.27 -0.76
N ASP A 67 -6.31 16.96 -1.90
CA ASP A 67 -7.22 18.00 -2.36
C ASP A 67 -8.31 17.47 -3.32
N GLU A 68 -8.24 16.20 -3.71
CA GLU A 68 -9.20 15.60 -4.63
C GLU A 68 -10.52 15.25 -3.93
N SER A 69 -11.63 15.43 -4.64
CA SER A 69 -12.95 14.96 -4.19
C SER A 69 -12.96 13.42 -4.15
N PRO A 70 -13.07 12.78 -2.98
CA PRO A 70 -12.83 11.36 -2.82
C PRO A 70 -13.80 10.50 -3.64
N THR A 71 -15.10 10.82 -3.61
CA THR A 71 -16.13 10.08 -4.34
C THR A 71 -15.90 10.04 -5.84
N ARG A 72 -15.31 11.11 -6.39
CA ARG A 72 -15.00 11.21 -7.82
C ARG A 72 -13.68 10.51 -8.13
N ALA A 73 -12.64 10.80 -7.34
CA ALA A 73 -11.31 10.24 -7.55
C ALA A 73 -11.29 8.71 -7.51
N VAL A 74 -11.97 8.09 -6.52
CA VAL A 74 -12.08 6.62 -6.42
C VAL A 74 -12.75 6.01 -7.66
N LYS A 75 -13.77 6.68 -8.21
CA LYS A 75 -14.49 6.21 -9.40
C LYS A 75 -13.66 6.37 -10.67
N ASP A 76 -12.98 7.50 -10.80
CA ASP A 76 -12.26 7.87 -12.01
C ASP A 76 -10.86 7.20 -12.08
N ARG A 77 -10.32 6.73 -10.95
CA ARG A 77 -8.95 6.21 -10.82
C ARG A 77 -8.92 4.83 -10.16
N PRO A 78 -9.41 3.78 -10.84
CA PRO A 78 -9.43 2.42 -10.31
C PRO A 78 -8.02 1.82 -10.09
N ASP A 79 -6.99 2.44 -10.65
CA ASP A 79 -5.58 2.05 -10.53
C ASP A 79 -4.82 2.84 -9.46
N ALA A 80 -5.53 3.64 -8.65
CA ALA A 80 -4.93 4.35 -7.54
C ALA A 80 -4.54 3.39 -6.41
N SER A 81 -3.41 3.61 -5.74
CA SER A 81 -2.88 2.70 -4.71
C SER A 81 -3.89 2.32 -3.63
N VAL A 82 -4.62 3.31 -3.09
CA VAL A 82 -5.69 3.07 -2.10
C VAL A 82 -6.86 2.23 -2.66
N VAL A 83 -7.20 2.40 -3.94
CA VAL A 83 -8.27 1.64 -4.59
C VAL A 83 -7.84 0.20 -4.87
N VAL A 84 -6.58 0.01 -5.28
CA VAL A 84 -5.97 -1.32 -5.45
C VAL A 84 -5.91 -2.06 -4.11
N CYS A 85 -5.52 -1.39 -3.01
CA CYS A 85 -5.60 -1.95 -1.65
C CYS A 85 -7.01 -2.47 -1.31
N ALA A 86 -8.04 -1.65 -1.56
CA ALA A 86 -9.42 -2.05 -1.30
C ALA A 86 -9.87 -3.22 -2.19
N ASP A 87 -9.41 -3.27 -3.45
CA ASP A 87 -9.72 -4.36 -4.37
C ASP A 87 -9.06 -5.69 -3.97
N LEU A 88 -7.83 -5.66 -3.45
CA LEU A 88 -7.18 -6.86 -2.87
C LEU A 88 -8.01 -7.45 -1.72
N VAL A 89 -8.59 -6.60 -0.87
CA VAL A 89 -9.50 -7.06 0.20
C VAL A 89 -10.79 -7.61 -0.38
N ARG A 90 -11.38 -6.93 -1.38
CA ARG A 90 -12.57 -7.41 -2.08
C ARG A 90 -12.36 -8.79 -2.71
N ARG A 91 -11.18 -9.05 -3.29
CA ARG A 91 -10.78 -10.33 -3.88
C ARG A 91 -10.37 -11.40 -2.86
N ARG A 92 -10.33 -11.05 -1.56
CA ARG A 92 -9.88 -11.89 -0.45
C ARG A 92 -8.39 -12.29 -0.53
N GLU A 93 -7.61 -11.51 -1.24
CA GLU A 93 -6.15 -11.65 -1.29
C GLU A 93 -5.51 -10.98 -0.07
N ALA A 94 -6.14 -9.92 0.44
CA ALA A 94 -5.86 -9.31 1.74
C ALA A 94 -7.06 -9.38 2.69
N ILE A 95 -6.83 -9.34 4.00
CA ILE A 95 -7.88 -9.30 5.02
C ILE A 95 -8.26 -7.89 5.49
N GLY A 96 -7.47 -6.91 5.09
CA GLY A 96 -7.61 -5.51 5.44
C GLY A 96 -6.52 -4.70 4.75
N PHE A 97 -6.62 -3.38 4.85
CA PHE A 97 -5.59 -2.50 4.32
C PHE A 97 -5.39 -1.27 5.18
N PHE A 98 -4.23 -0.65 5.02
CA PHE A 98 -3.86 0.62 5.62
C PHE A 98 -3.51 1.63 4.52
N SER A 99 -4.00 2.87 4.65
CA SER A 99 -3.54 4.00 3.84
C SER A 99 -3.39 5.24 4.73
N PRO A 100 -2.26 5.96 4.64
CA PRO A 100 -2.10 7.26 5.28
C PRO A 100 -2.66 8.43 4.43
N GLY A 101 -3.36 8.12 3.33
CA GLY A 101 -3.85 9.09 2.35
C GLY A 101 -5.18 9.75 2.69
N ASN A 102 -5.86 10.21 1.63
CA ASN A 102 -7.15 10.87 1.72
C ASN A 102 -8.19 9.99 2.44
N THR A 103 -8.60 10.42 3.65
CA THR A 103 -9.51 9.65 4.53
C THR A 103 -10.87 9.37 3.89
N GLY A 104 -11.35 10.24 2.98
CA GLY A 104 -12.63 10.00 2.31
C GLY A 104 -12.54 8.96 1.18
N ALA A 105 -11.34 8.67 0.70
CA ALA A 105 -11.08 7.70 -0.36
C ALA A 105 -10.65 6.31 0.16
N THR A 106 -10.31 6.23 1.44
CA THR A 106 -9.90 5.03 2.17
C THR A 106 -11.13 4.38 2.78
#